data_AF-A0A5J4QF62-F1
#
_entry.id   AF-A0A5J4QF62-F1
#
_cell.length_a   1.000
_cell.length_b   1.000
_cell.length_c   1.000
_cell.angle_alpha   90.00
_cell.angle_beta   90.00
_cell.angle_gamma   90.00
#
_symmetry.space_group_name_H-M   'P 1'
#
loop_
_entity.id
_entity.type
_entity.pdbx_description
1 polymer ?
#
loop_
_entity_poly.entity_id
_entity_poly.type
_entity_poly.pdbx_seq_one_letter_code
_entity_poly.pdbx_strand_id
1 'polypeptide(L)' 'MGITIYEYSALRHPFIVEGDDKDTDIEQMILNEDPIPLPDWINKKIRDLIMSMLNKDALIRPSANDILQNELVKQ' A
#
# COMPACT_ATOMS: atom_id res chain seq x y z
N MET A 1 -3.08 6.43 4.95
CA MET A 1 -2.25 5.68 5.92
C MET A 1 -1.44 4.58 5.27
N GLY A 2 -2.06 3.63 4.54
CA GLY A 2 -1.34 2.56 3.82
C GLY A 2 -0.22 3.07 2.92
N ILE A 3 -0.49 4.11 2.12
CA ILE A 3 0.50 4.76 1.25
C ILE A 3 1.73 5.23 2.05
N THR A 4 1.53 6.02 3.10
CA THR A 4 2.63 6.56 3.93
C THR A 4 3.50 5.46 4.55
N ILE A 5 2.89 4.37 5.02
CA ILE A 5 3.63 3.23 5.60
C ILE A 5 4.39 2.47 4.51
N TYR A 6 3.80 2.30 3.32
CA TYR A 6 4.48 1.74 2.16
C TYR A 6 5.72 2.58 1.81
N GLU A 7 5.55 3.89 1.67
CA GLU A 7 6.62 4.82 1.30
C GLU A 7 7.76 4.80 2.31
N TYR A 8 7.44 4.79 3.61
CA TYR A 8 8.44 4.65 4.66
C TYR A 8 9.23 3.33 4.53
N SER A 9 8.56 2.25 4.13
CA SER A 9 9.16 0.92 4.05
C SER A 9 10.00 0.69 2.79
N ALA A 10 9.58 1.26 1.66
CA ALA A 10 10.20 1.02 0.34
C ALA A 10 10.92 2.23 -0.25
N LEU A 11 10.84 3.40 0.39
CA LEU A 11 11.41 4.67 -0.06
C LEU A 11 10.95 5.08 -1.48
N ARG A 12 9.74 4.67 -1.87
CA ARG A 12 9.08 5.03 -3.13
C ARG A 12 7.56 4.93 -3.01
N HIS A 13 6.84 5.62 -3.89
CA HIS A 13 5.38 5.52 -3.97
C HIS A 13 4.98 4.16 -4.57
N PRO A 14 3.86 3.54 -4.12
CA PRO A 14 3.37 2.28 -4.71
C PRO A 14 2.82 2.43 -6.12
N PHE A 15 2.49 3.67 -6.51
CA PHE A 15 1.98 4.04 -7.83
C PHE A 15 2.95 5.05 -8.47
N ILE A 16 3.66 4.67 -9.52
CA ILE A 16 4.66 5.51 -10.21
C ILE A 16 4.28 5.61 -11.70
N VAL A 17 3.96 6.81 -12.17
CA VAL A 17 3.70 7.09 -13.58
C VAL A 17 4.99 7.55 -14.24
N GLU A 18 5.35 6.92 -15.36
CA GLU A 18 6.44 7.35 -16.21
C GLU A 18 5.87 8.10 -17.44
N GLY A 19 6.27 9.36 -17.65
CA GLY A 19 5.80 10.16 -18.79
C GLY A 19 5.46 11.62 -18.45
N ASP A 20 4.99 12.37 -19.44
CA ASP A 20 4.66 13.80 -19.34
C ASP A 20 3.22 14.06 -18.89
N ASP A 21 2.27 13.12 -19.06
CA ASP A 21 0.83 13.30 -18.79
C ASP A 21 0.40 12.71 -17.42
N LYS A 22 1.07 13.16 -16.35
CA LYS A 22 1.11 12.48 -15.05
C LYS A 22 -0.22 12.41 -14.28
N ASP A 23 -1.10 13.40 -14.45
CA ASP A 23 -2.29 13.57 -13.59
C ASP A 23 -3.46 12.64 -13.98
N THR A 24 -3.70 12.45 -15.28
CA THR A 24 -4.75 11.50 -15.73
C THR A 24 -4.29 10.05 -15.52
N ASP A 25 -3.00 9.81 -15.72
CA ASP A 25 -2.40 8.48 -15.62
C ASP A 25 -2.34 7.98 -14.17
N ILE A 26 -2.11 8.86 -13.18
CA ILE A 26 -2.06 8.45 -11.77
C ILE A 26 -3.44 8.06 -11.24
N GLU A 27 -4.50 8.76 -11.64
CA GLU A 27 -5.87 8.42 -11.25
C GLU A 27 -6.27 7.05 -11.80
N GLN A 28 -6.02 6.82 -13.09
CA GLN A 28 -6.28 5.53 -13.74
C GLN A 28 -5.52 4.41 -13.05
N MET A 29 -4.25 4.64 -12.69
CA MET A 29 -3.43 3.64 -12.02
C MET A 29 -3.93 3.35 -10.59
N ILE A 30 -4.26 4.38 -9.80
CA ILE A 30 -4.83 4.23 -8.45
C ILE A 30 -6.17 3.49 -8.49
N LEU A 31 -6.99 3.69 -9.53
CA LEU A 31 -8.29 3.05 -9.67
C LEU A 31 -8.19 1.62 -10.22
N ASN A 32 -7.33 1.38 -11.21
CA ASN A 32 -7.39 0.14 -12.00
C ASN A 32 -6.20 -0.80 -11.82
N GLU A 33 -5.02 -0.28 -11.44
CA GLU A 33 -3.81 -1.10 -11.35
C GLU A 33 -3.47 -1.48 -9.91
N ASP A 34 -2.86 -2.65 -9.73
CA ASP A 34 -2.37 -3.07 -8.42
C ASP A 34 -1.15 -2.23 -8.01
N PRO A 35 -1.01 -1.89 -6.72
CA PRO A 35 0.20 -1.23 -6.22
C PRO A 35 1.42 -2.11 -6.48
N ILE A 36 2.53 -1.48 -6.86
CA ILE A 36 3.79 -2.20 -7.09
C ILE A 36 4.14 -2.99 -5.81
N PRO A 37 4.50 -4.28 -5.90
CA PRO A 37 4.83 -5.08 -4.72
C PRO A 37 5.95 -4.46 -3.88
N LEU A 38 5.86 -4.60 -2.56
CA LEU A 38 6.96 -4.27 -1.66
C LEU A 38 8.14 -5.25 -1.88
N PRO A 39 9.39 -4.77 -1.74
CA PRO A 39 10.57 -5.61 -1.92
C PRO A 39 10.67 -6.81 -0.95
N ASP A 40 11.40 -7.84 -1.36
CA ASP A 40 11.50 -9.10 -0.61
C ASP A 40 12.33 -9.04 0.68
N TRP A 41 13.17 -8.01 0.84
CA TRP A 41 13.91 -7.80 2.09
C TRP A 41 13.01 -7.38 3.26
N ILE A 42 11.79 -6.92 2.98
CA ILE A 42 10.79 -6.61 4.01
C ILE A 42 10.17 -7.92 4.47
N ASN A 43 10.06 -8.10 5.80
CA ASN A 43 9.42 -9.28 6.38
C ASN A 43 8.05 -9.54 5.73
N LYS A 44 7.84 -10.79 5.28
CA LYS A 44 6.63 -11.17 4.55
C LYS A 44 5.34 -10.77 5.27
N LYS A 45 5.23 -10.99 6.59
CA LYS A 45 4.00 -10.67 7.33
C LYS A 45 3.72 -9.17 7.37
N ILE A 46 4.77 -8.35 7.50
CA ILE A 46 4.66 -6.88 7.45
C ILE A 46 4.28 -6.44 6.04
N ARG A 47 4.91 -7.01 5.01
CA ARG A 47 4.55 -6.76 3.61
C ARG A 47 3.09 -7.08 3.36
N ASP A 48 2.63 -8.27 3.75
CA ASP A 48 1.25 -8.71 3.54
C ASP A 48 0.26 -7.76 4.25
N LEU A 49 0.58 -7.32 5.48
CA LEU A 49 -0.19 -6.30 6.19
C LEU A 49 -0.23 -4.97 5.41
N ILE A 50 0.91 -4.41 5.02
CA ILE A 50 0.96 -3.13 4.30
C ILE A 50 0.19 -3.22 2.98
N MET A 51 0.38 -4.30 2.21
CA MET A 51 -0.32 -4.49 0.95
C MET A 51 -1.84 -4.64 1.16
N SER A 52 -2.30 -5.28 2.23
CA SER A 52 -3.74 -5.33 2.58
C SER A 52 -4.34 -3.94 2.84
N MET A 53 -3.55 -2.99 3.37
CA MET A 53 -3.99 -1.61 3.61
C MET A 53 -4.21 -0.83 2.31
N LEU A 54 -3.64 -1.30 1.20
CA LEU A 54 -3.77 -0.73 -0.13
C LEU A 54 -4.86 -1.41 -0.98
N ASN A 55 -5.65 -2.30 -0.39
CA ASN A 55 -6.75 -2.95 -1.11
C ASN A 55 -7.78 -1.91 -1.60
N LYS A 56 -8.17 -2.02 -2.87
CA LYS A 56 -9.13 -1.11 -3.53
C LYS A 56 -10.55 -1.30 -3.01
N ASP A 57 -10.92 -2.53 -2.64
CA ASP A 57 -12.20 -2.80 -2.01
C ASP A 57 -12.17 -2.33 -0.55
N ALA A 58 -12.94 -1.28 -0.28
CA ALA A 58 -13.01 -0.64 1.03
C ALA A 58 -13.60 -1.57 2.11
N LEU A 59 -14.39 -2.58 1.74
CA LEU A 59 -15.03 -3.48 2.69
C LEU A 59 -14.07 -4.55 3.24
N ILE A 60 -13.01 -4.88 2.49
CA ILE A 60 -12.01 -5.87 2.89
C ILE A 60 -10.69 -5.23 3.35
N ARG A 61 -10.51 -3.93 3.11
CA ARG A 61 -9.36 -3.17 3.61
C ARG A 61 -9.47 -3.03 5.14
N PRO A 62 -8.41 -3.35 5.90
CA PRO A 62 -8.46 -3.31 7.36
C PRO A 62 -8.69 -1.88 7.87
N SER A 63 -9.51 -1.76 8.91
CA SER A 63 -9.68 -0.50 9.62
C SER A 63 -8.44 -0.17 10.46
N ALA A 64 -8.35 1.08 10.92
CA ALA A 64 -7.29 1.47 11.85
C ALA A 64 -7.28 0.60 13.13
N ASN A 65 -8.47 0.21 13.62
CA ASN A 65 -8.57 -0.67 14.79
C ASN A 65 -8.07 -2.08 14.50
N ASP A 66 -8.38 -2.64 13.33
CA ASP A 66 -7.89 -3.96 12.92
C ASP A 66 -6.36 -3.98 12.85
N ILE A 67 -5.76 -2.89 12.33
CA ILE A 67 -4.31 -2.73 12.26
C ILE A 67 -3.70 -2.67 13.67
N LEU A 68 -4.27 -1.89 14.58
CA LEU A 68 -3.77 -1.76 15.96
C LEU A 68 -3.92 -3.04 16.78
N GLN A 69 -4.90 -3.89 16.47
CA GLN A 69 -5.09 -5.19 17.11
C GLN A 69 -4.29 -6.32 16.44
N ASN A 70 -3.64 -6.06 15.31
CA ASN A 70 -2.79 -7.04 14.64
C ASN A 70 -1.58 -7.38 15.51
N GLU A 71 -1.26 -8.67 15.67
CA GLU A 71 -0.15 -9.17 16.48
C GLU A 71 1.24 -8.62 16.07
N LEU A 72 1.38 -8.08 14.86
CA LEU A 72 2.61 -7.43 14.39
C LEU A 72 2.78 -5.99 14.90
N VAL A 73 1.69 -5.36 15.35
CA VAL A 73 1.63 -3.95 15.75
C VAL A 73 1.31 -3.81 17.24
N LYS A 74 0.49 -4.73 17.76
CA LYS A 74 0.06 -4.76 19.15
C LYS A 74 1.27 -4.94 20.08
N GLN A 75 1.43 -4.01 21.02
CA GLN A 75 2.45 -4.04 22.08
C GLN A 75 1.89 -4.68 23.35
#